data_AF-A0A9D9YQS4-F1
#
_entry.id   AF-A0A9D9YQS4-F1
#
_cell.length_a   1.000
_cell.length_b   1.000
_cell.length_c   1.000
_cell.angle_alpha   90.00
_cell.angle_beta   90.00
_cell.angle_gamma   90.00
#
_symmetry.space_group_name_H-M   'P 1'
#
loop_
_entity.id
_entity.type
_entity.pdbx_description
1 polymer ?
#
loop_
_entity_poly.entity_id
_entity_poly.type
_entity_poly.pdbx_seq_one_letter_code
_entity_poly.pdbx_strand_id
1 'polypeptide(L)'
;MNTLADLKRTLQIGTQVTLIKAPWEHRHLNLPRFVVKTQGNGVEFALNKDDKRGSFFDFPRSSLTSFKDNTFSVHAPLTRPLTDAEQKIMDNQPSHRPENAEKVTNDMMTDGSQMFHADRRYFKDLDMQYLEGFETVRGLRYDFNTKLVTDESQPGEIQFTYKIG
;
A
#
# COMPACT_ATOMS: atom_id res chain seq x y z
N MET A 1 23.07 6.75 2.15
CA MET A 1 21.85 5.95 2.41
C MET A 1 21.62 5.11 1.17
N ASN A 2 21.41 3.81 1.29
CA ASN A 2 21.32 2.93 0.12
C ASN A 2 19.89 2.97 -0.45
N THR A 3 19.75 2.79 -1.76
CA THR A 3 18.47 2.84 -2.46
C THR A 3 17.78 1.47 -2.48
N LEU A 4 16.51 1.42 -2.86
CA LEU A 4 15.81 0.16 -3.14
C LEU A 4 16.51 -0.64 -4.25
N ALA A 5 17.12 0.02 -5.23
CA ALA A 5 17.88 -0.66 -6.28
C ALA A 5 19.13 -1.34 -5.70
N ASP A 6 19.79 -0.71 -4.72
CA ASP A 6 20.94 -1.32 -4.03
C ASP A 6 20.49 -2.53 -3.20
N LEU A 7 19.36 -2.43 -2.50
CA LEU A 7 18.77 -3.57 -1.78
C LEU A 7 18.49 -4.74 -2.73
N LYS A 8 17.88 -4.48 -3.90
CA LYS A 8 17.63 -5.51 -4.91
C LYS A 8 18.91 -6.17 -5.42
N ARG A 9 20.00 -5.42 -5.55
CA ARG A 9 21.32 -5.97 -5.92
C ARG A 9 21.95 -6.80 -4.80
N THR A 10 21.69 -6.47 -3.54
CA THR A 10 22.18 -7.23 -2.37
C THR A 10 21.40 -8.52 -2.16
N LEU A 11 20.08 -8.53 -2.42
CA LEU A 11 19.21 -9.69 -2.27
C LEU A 11 19.26 -10.62 -3.50
N GLN A 12 20.39 -11.29 -3.67
CA GLN A 12 20.59 -12.32 -4.70
C GLN A 12 20.28 -13.72 -4.16
N ILE A 13 20.12 -14.69 -5.06
CA ILE A 13 19.93 -16.10 -4.67
C ILE A 13 21.09 -16.54 -3.78
N GLY A 14 20.77 -17.14 -2.64
CA GLY A 14 21.72 -17.56 -1.61
C GLY A 14 21.93 -16.53 -0.49
N THR A 15 21.52 -15.27 -0.66
CA THR A 15 21.65 -14.24 0.38
C THR A 15 20.84 -14.64 1.61
N GLN A 16 21.47 -14.63 2.79
CA GLN A 16 20.80 -14.88 4.06
C GLN A 16 20.08 -13.62 4.54
N VAL A 17 18.85 -13.77 5.02
CA VAL A 17 18.03 -12.70 5.58
C VAL A 17 17.32 -13.18 6.84
N THR A 18 17.34 -12.36 7.88
CA THR A 18 16.66 -12.64 9.14
C THR A 18 15.68 -11.53 9.44
N LEU A 19 14.41 -11.88 9.67
CA LEU A 19 13.42 -10.94 10.18
C LEU A 19 13.73 -10.67 11.65
N ILE A 20 14.10 -9.43 12.00
CA ILE A 20 14.49 -9.05 13.37
C ILE A 20 13.44 -8.21 14.10
N LYS A 21 12.49 -7.63 13.38
CA LYS A 21 11.35 -6.90 13.95
C LYS A 21 10.09 -7.13 13.13
N ALA A 22 8.98 -7.40 13.80
CA ALA A 22 7.64 -7.48 13.23
C ALA A 22 6.65 -6.78 14.20
N PRO A 23 5.45 -6.36 13.76
CA PRO A 23 4.50 -5.63 14.61
C PRO A 23 3.67 -6.59 15.48
N TRP A 24 3.67 -7.88 15.14
CA TRP A 24 2.95 -8.95 15.81
C TRP A 24 3.83 -10.20 15.87
N GLU A 25 3.38 -11.23 16.59
CA GLU A 25 4.06 -12.51 16.65
C GLU A 25 4.16 -13.14 15.25
N HIS A 26 5.38 -13.21 14.73
CA HIS A 26 5.63 -13.71 13.39
C HIS A 26 6.41 -15.02 13.46
N ARG A 27 5.88 -16.08 12.84
CA ARG A 27 6.46 -17.44 12.86
C ARG A 27 7.91 -17.56 12.33
N HIS A 28 8.39 -16.53 11.64
CA HIS A 28 9.76 -16.46 11.09
C HIS A 28 10.63 -15.39 11.75
N LEU A 29 10.19 -14.82 12.87
CA LEU A 29 10.98 -13.86 13.63
C LEU A 29 12.25 -14.53 14.17
N ASN A 30 13.39 -13.86 14.02
CA ASN A 30 14.73 -14.33 14.40
C ASN A 30 15.18 -15.65 13.77
N LEU A 31 14.47 -16.14 12.75
CA LEU A 31 14.90 -17.31 11.98
C LEU A 31 15.66 -16.87 10.72
N PRO A 32 16.88 -17.38 10.49
CA PRO A 32 17.58 -17.15 9.23
C PRO A 32 16.82 -17.82 8.09
N ARG A 33 16.67 -17.09 6.99
CA ARG A 33 16.10 -17.57 5.73
C ARG A 33 17.04 -17.20 4.59
N PHE A 34 16.86 -17.82 3.44
CA PHE A 34 17.67 -17.58 2.24
C PHE A 34 16.79 -17.11 1.10
N VAL A 35 17.31 -16.18 0.30
CA VAL A 35 16.71 -15.86 -1.00
C VAL A 35 16.90 -17.08 -1.90
N VAL A 36 15.82 -17.72 -2.28
CA VAL A 36 15.87 -18.92 -3.16
C VAL A 36 15.48 -18.61 -4.60
N LYS A 37 14.79 -17.48 -4.81
CA LYS A 37 14.33 -17.06 -6.12
C LYS A 37 14.16 -15.55 -6.16
N THR A 38 14.52 -14.94 -7.29
CA THR A 38 14.23 -13.55 -7.62
C THR A 38 13.23 -13.53 -8.77
N GLN A 39 12.15 -12.76 -8.67
CA GLN A 39 11.13 -12.69 -9.70
C GLN A 39 10.50 -11.31 -9.76
N GLY A 40 10.64 -10.65 -10.92
CA GLY A 40 10.03 -9.34 -11.16
C GLY A 40 10.43 -8.30 -10.11
N ASN A 41 9.44 -7.84 -9.34
CA ASN A 41 9.63 -6.88 -8.26
C ASN A 41 9.70 -7.53 -6.87
N GLY A 42 10.09 -8.81 -6.76
CA GLY A 42 10.19 -9.46 -5.45
C GLY A 42 11.21 -10.59 -5.39
N VAL A 43 11.32 -11.16 -4.20
CA VAL A 43 12.19 -12.30 -3.89
C VAL A 43 11.43 -13.32 -3.04
N GLU A 44 11.79 -14.59 -3.13
CA GLU A 44 11.25 -15.63 -2.25
C GLU A 44 12.25 -16.00 -1.17
N PHE A 45 11.79 -16.02 0.09
CA PHE A 45 12.58 -16.43 1.25
C PHE A 45 12.18 -17.84 1.71
N ALA A 46 13.15 -18.74 1.87
CA ALA A 46 12.93 -20.09 2.39
C ALA A 46 13.88 -20.39 3.58
N LEU A 47 13.57 -21.42 4.37
CA LEU A 47 14.43 -21.82 5.50
C LEU A 47 15.71 -22.52 4.99
N ASN A 48 15.62 -23.31 3.93
CA ASN A 48 16.77 -23.95 3.31
C ASN A 48 17.14 -23.24 2.01
N LYS A 49 18.44 -23.12 1.75
CA LYS A 49 18.99 -22.50 0.54
C LYS A 49 18.65 -23.26 -0.76
N ASP A 50 18.40 -24.57 -0.64
CA ASP A 50 18.17 -25.48 -1.78
C ASP A 50 16.67 -25.63 -2.10
N ASP A 51 15.80 -25.01 -1.31
CA ASP A 51 14.35 -25.02 -1.56
C ASP A 51 14.04 -24.28 -2.87
N LYS A 52 13.13 -24.82 -3.66
CA LYS A 52 12.75 -24.22 -4.96
C LYS A 52 11.70 -23.11 -4.83
N ARG A 53 11.08 -22.98 -3.67
CA ARG A 53 10.00 -22.03 -3.37
C ARG A 53 10.07 -21.57 -1.93
N GLY A 54 9.59 -20.36 -1.67
CA GLY A 54 9.53 -19.78 -0.34
C GLY A 54 8.35 -18.84 -0.15
N SER A 55 8.36 -18.08 0.94
CA SER A 55 7.44 -16.97 1.12
C SER A 55 7.85 -15.82 0.22
N PHE A 56 6.96 -15.38 -0.66
CA PHE A 56 7.20 -14.25 -1.55
C PHE A 56 7.20 -12.93 -0.78
N PHE A 57 8.25 -12.14 -0.98
CA PHE A 57 8.40 -10.78 -0.51
C PHE A 57 8.39 -9.85 -1.73
N ASP A 58 7.30 -9.11 -1.89
CA ASP A 58 7.19 -8.06 -2.90
C ASP A 58 7.88 -6.79 -2.40
N PHE A 59 8.72 -6.17 -3.22
CA PHE A 59 9.36 -4.92 -2.86
C PHE A 59 8.31 -3.80 -2.87
N PRO A 60 8.03 -3.16 -1.73
CA PRO A 60 7.13 -2.01 -1.73
C PRO A 60 7.80 -0.83 -2.45
N ARG A 61 7.07 0.28 -2.61
CA ARG A 61 7.63 1.50 -3.17
C ARG A 61 8.90 1.91 -2.43
N SER A 62 9.82 2.56 -3.15
CA SER A 62 11.07 3.03 -2.56
C SER A 62 10.87 3.99 -1.39
N SER A 63 9.80 4.78 -1.40
CA SER A 63 9.38 5.65 -0.30
C SER A 63 9.07 4.90 1.00
N LEU A 64 8.71 3.61 0.90
CA LEU A 64 8.33 2.75 2.03
C LEU A 64 9.44 1.77 2.42
N THR A 65 10.63 1.89 1.82
CA THR A 65 11.78 1.03 2.13
C THR A 65 12.97 1.88 2.54
N SER A 66 13.54 1.57 3.71
CA SER A 66 14.83 2.12 4.12
C SER A 66 15.88 1.01 4.09
N PHE A 67 17.09 1.31 3.60
CA PHE A 67 18.21 0.35 3.58
C PHE A 67 19.52 1.02 4.02
N LYS A 68 20.12 0.48 5.09
CA LYS A 68 21.36 0.98 5.69
C LYS A 68 22.06 -0.14 6.47
N ASP A 69 23.39 -0.22 6.38
CA ASP A 69 24.21 -1.11 7.22
C ASP A 69 23.72 -2.58 7.24
N ASN A 70 23.48 -3.15 6.04
CA ASN A 70 22.92 -4.50 5.84
C ASN A 70 21.57 -4.73 6.53
N THR A 71 20.86 -3.67 6.88
CA THR A 71 19.54 -3.73 7.48
C THR A 71 18.55 -2.97 6.61
N PHE A 72 17.44 -3.60 6.25
CA PHE A 72 16.36 -2.91 5.57
C PHE A 72 15.06 -2.98 6.36
N SER A 73 14.30 -1.89 6.34
CA SER A 73 12.98 -1.84 6.95
C SER A 73 11.92 -1.55 5.91
N VAL A 74 10.77 -2.18 6.09
CA VAL A 74 9.54 -1.95 5.35
C VAL A 74 8.59 -1.19 6.24
N HIS A 75 8.10 -0.07 5.74
CA HIS A 75 7.16 0.81 6.40
C HIS A 75 5.75 0.57 5.86
N ALA A 76 4.75 0.66 6.73
CA ALA A 76 3.39 0.88 6.29
C ALA A 76 3.32 2.22 5.55
N PRO A 77 2.44 2.38 4.55
CA PRO A 77 2.07 3.71 4.08
C PRO A 77 1.54 4.58 5.23
N LEU A 78 1.77 5.89 5.17
CA LEU A 78 1.20 6.81 6.14
C LEU A 78 -0.32 6.84 5.99
N THR A 79 -1.04 6.81 7.11
CA THR A 79 -2.48 7.10 7.14
C THR A 79 -2.70 8.47 7.74
N ARG A 80 -3.56 9.27 7.11
CA ARG A 80 -3.88 10.63 7.57
C ARG A 80 -5.36 10.94 7.38
N PRO A 81 -5.93 11.86 8.16
CA PRO A 81 -7.26 12.39 7.85
C PRO A 81 -7.25 13.14 6.51
N LEU A 82 -8.46 13.38 6.00
CA LEU A 82 -8.67 14.33 4.91
C LEU A 82 -8.21 15.72 5.35
N THR A 83 -7.58 16.43 4.43
CA THR A 83 -7.34 17.88 4.57
C THR A 83 -8.66 18.63 4.42
N ASP A 84 -8.71 19.88 4.88
CA ASP A 84 -9.91 20.72 4.73
C ASP A 84 -10.36 20.87 3.27
N ALA A 85 -9.42 20.87 2.33
CA ALA A 85 -9.73 20.95 0.91
C ALA A 85 -10.37 19.64 0.39
N GLU A 86 -9.79 18.49 0.75
CA GLU A 86 -10.35 17.18 0.38
C GLU A 86 -11.71 16.94 1.03
N GLN A 87 -11.89 17.36 2.29
CA GLN A 87 -13.16 17.25 2.99
C GLN A 87 -14.26 18.03 2.27
N LYS A 88 -13.98 19.28 1.86
CA LYS A 88 -14.93 20.08 1.06
C LYS A 88 -15.30 19.41 -0.26
N ILE A 89 -14.35 18.72 -0.90
CA ILE A 89 -14.60 17.97 -2.14
C ILE A 89 -15.55 16.80 -1.86
N MET A 90 -15.29 16.02 -0.80
CA MET A 90 -16.14 14.89 -0.36
C MET A 90 -17.55 15.34 0.02
N ASP A 91 -17.67 16.46 0.75
CA ASP A 91 -18.97 17.00 1.17
C ASP A 91 -19.80 17.48 -0.02
N ASN A 92 -19.15 17.88 -1.11
CA ASN A 92 -19.79 18.39 -2.31
C ASN A 92 -19.85 17.37 -3.47
N GLN A 93 -19.60 16.08 -3.20
CA GLN A 93 -19.76 15.05 -4.24
C GLN A 93 -21.22 14.98 -4.71
N PRO A 94 -21.49 14.78 -6.02
CA PRO A 94 -22.84 14.80 -6.59
C PRO A 94 -23.89 13.99 -5.82
N SER A 95 -23.58 12.78 -5.36
CA SER A 95 -24.51 11.94 -4.60
C SER A 95 -24.87 12.48 -3.21
N HIS A 96 -24.07 13.36 -2.63
CA HIS A 96 -24.33 13.99 -1.33
C HIS A 96 -25.14 15.28 -1.43
N ARG A 97 -25.33 15.81 -2.65
CA ARG A 97 -26.04 17.08 -2.82
C ARG A 97 -27.55 16.88 -2.67
N PRO A 98 -28.26 17.75 -1.90
CA PRO A 98 -29.69 17.59 -1.67
C PRO A 98 -30.53 17.51 -2.95
N GLU A 99 -30.16 18.23 -4.00
CA GLU A 99 -30.87 18.23 -5.29
C GLU A 99 -30.77 16.89 -6.05
N ASN A 100 -29.90 15.96 -5.63
CA ASN A 100 -29.74 14.65 -6.24
C ASN A 100 -30.29 13.50 -5.39
N ALA A 101 -30.91 13.78 -4.24
CA ALA A 101 -31.41 12.75 -3.32
C ALA A 101 -32.40 11.77 -3.98
N GLU A 102 -33.27 12.27 -4.85
CA GLU A 102 -34.22 11.43 -5.61
C GLU A 102 -33.48 10.51 -6.60
N LYS A 103 -32.44 11.00 -7.28
CA LYS A 103 -31.65 10.18 -8.22
C LYS A 103 -30.88 9.07 -7.51
N VAL A 104 -30.32 9.36 -6.34
CA VAL A 104 -29.66 8.36 -5.50
C VAL A 104 -30.65 7.27 -5.08
N THR A 105 -31.87 7.67 -4.70
CA THR A 105 -32.94 6.72 -4.35
C THR A 105 -33.32 5.86 -5.57
N ASN A 106 -33.44 6.47 -6.74
CA ASN A 106 -33.76 5.74 -7.96
C ASN A 106 -32.67 4.75 -8.36
N ASP A 107 -31.40 5.14 -8.29
CA ASP A 107 -30.26 4.23 -8.54
C ASP A 107 -30.35 3.00 -7.63
N MET A 108 -30.60 3.21 -6.33
CA MET A 108 -30.75 2.13 -5.34
C MET A 108 -31.92 1.18 -5.65
N MET A 109 -33.04 1.70 -6.16
CA MET A 109 -34.26 0.91 -6.40
C MET A 109 -34.29 0.23 -7.78
N THR A 110 -33.51 0.73 -8.73
CA THR A 110 -33.56 0.29 -10.14
C THR A 110 -32.28 -0.40 -10.61
N ASP A 111 -31.34 -0.65 -9.70
CA ASP A 111 -29.97 -1.08 -10.02
C ASP A 111 -29.29 -0.11 -11.02
N GLY A 112 -29.62 1.17 -10.87
CA GLY A 112 -29.03 2.27 -11.62
C GLY A 112 -27.68 2.66 -11.05
N SER A 113 -26.86 3.33 -11.86
CA SER A 113 -25.50 3.77 -11.48
C SER A 113 -25.22 5.20 -11.90
N GLN A 114 -26.26 6.02 -12.12
CA GLN A 114 -26.10 7.37 -12.63
C GLN A 114 -25.25 8.23 -11.67
N MET A 115 -25.52 8.15 -10.37
CA MET A 115 -24.83 8.92 -9.35
C MET A 115 -23.45 8.38 -9.04
N PHE A 116 -23.26 7.06 -9.11
CA PHE A 116 -21.93 6.46 -9.10
C PHE A 116 -21.04 7.04 -10.21
N HIS A 117 -21.53 7.07 -11.46
CA HIS A 117 -20.76 7.61 -12.58
C HIS A 117 -20.57 9.13 -12.51
N ALA A 118 -21.54 9.86 -11.94
CA ALA A 118 -21.40 11.29 -11.70
C ALA A 118 -20.32 11.61 -10.66
N ASP A 119 -20.29 10.88 -9.54
CA ASP A 119 -19.25 11.02 -8.50
C ASP A 119 -17.88 10.69 -9.06
N ARG A 120 -17.75 9.56 -9.78
CA ARG A 120 -16.51 9.15 -10.42
C ARG A 120 -15.98 10.21 -11.38
N ARG A 121 -16.87 10.81 -12.19
CA ARG A 121 -16.51 11.92 -13.09
C ARG A 121 -16.09 13.16 -12.30
N TYR A 122 -16.82 13.51 -11.24
CA TYR A 122 -16.50 14.66 -10.40
C TYR A 122 -15.10 14.58 -9.79
N PHE A 123 -14.71 13.44 -9.21
CA PHE A 123 -13.37 13.24 -8.69
C PHE A 123 -12.30 13.24 -9.79
N LYS A 124 -12.62 12.68 -10.96
CA LYS A 124 -11.71 12.69 -12.12
C LYS A 124 -11.46 14.10 -12.66
N ASP A 125 -12.51 14.91 -12.78
CA ASP A 125 -12.41 16.29 -13.28
C ASP A 125 -11.59 17.19 -12.33
N LEU A 126 -11.55 16.84 -11.04
CA LEU A 126 -10.73 17.50 -10.02
C LEU A 126 -9.33 16.88 -9.86
N ASP A 127 -9.00 15.82 -10.60
CA ASP A 127 -7.76 15.04 -10.44
C ASP A 127 -7.58 14.51 -9.00
N MET A 128 -8.67 14.04 -8.38
CA MET A 128 -8.75 13.55 -7.01
C MET A 128 -9.39 12.15 -6.94
N GLN A 129 -9.18 11.31 -7.97
CA GLN A 129 -9.79 9.96 -8.06
C GLN A 129 -9.50 9.06 -6.86
N TYR A 130 -8.41 9.28 -6.11
CA TYR A 130 -8.11 8.50 -4.91
C TYR A 130 -9.16 8.66 -3.80
N LEU A 131 -9.92 9.75 -3.82
CA LEU A 131 -11.04 9.99 -2.89
C LEU A 131 -12.23 9.06 -3.17
N GLU A 132 -12.33 8.50 -4.37
CA GLU A 132 -13.32 7.47 -4.72
C GLU A 132 -13.09 6.16 -3.95
N GLY A 133 -11.90 5.95 -3.37
CA GLY A 133 -11.59 4.84 -2.45
C GLY A 133 -11.55 3.43 -3.04
N PHE A 134 -11.88 3.25 -4.32
CA PHE A 134 -11.80 1.94 -5.00
C PHE A 134 -10.37 1.56 -5.43
N GLU A 135 -9.65 2.51 -6.01
CA GLU A 135 -8.31 2.29 -6.57
C GLU A 135 -7.27 3.17 -5.88
N THR A 136 -6.04 2.67 -5.78
CA THR A 136 -4.89 3.49 -5.38
C THR A 136 -4.44 4.32 -6.57
N VAL A 137 -4.63 5.63 -6.51
CA VAL A 137 -4.25 6.56 -7.58
C VAL A 137 -3.07 7.40 -7.11
N ARG A 138 -1.95 7.33 -7.85
CA ARG A 138 -0.68 7.99 -7.51
C ARG A 138 -0.12 7.64 -6.12
N GLY A 139 -0.53 6.50 -5.56
CA GLY A 139 -0.13 6.09 -4.21
C GLY A 139 -1.03 6.63 -3.10
N LEU A 140 -2.13 7.29 -3.45
CA LEU A 140 -3.15 7.73 -2.51
C LEU A 140 -4.37 6.82 -2.63
N ARG A 141 -5.05 6.56 -1.51
CA ARG A 141 -6.36 5.89 -1.50
C ARG A 141 -7.15 6.28 -0.25
N TYR A 142 -8.40 6.67 -0.42
CA TYR A 142 -9.34 6.89 0.68
C TYR A 142 -9.96 5.55 1.12
N ASP A 143 -10.07 5.34 2.44
CA ASP A 143 -10.77 4.21 3.02
C ASP A 143 -12.07 4.69 3.66
N PHE A 144 -13.20 4.23 3.12
CA PHE A 144 -14.54 4.60 3.60
C PHE A 144 -14.84 4.14 5.03
N ASN A 145 -14.21 3.05 5.50
CA ASN A 145 -14.47 2.51 6.83
C ASN A 145 -13.77 3.35 7.91
N THR A 146 -12.51 3.70 7.68
CA THR A 146 -11.70 4.47 8.64
C THR A 146 -11.80 5.98 8.41
N LYS A 147 -12.30 6.41 7.25
CA LYS A 147 -12.34 7.81 6.78
C LYS A 147 -10.95 8.45 6.70
N LEU A 148 -9.92 7.64 6.44
CA LEU A 148 -8.53 8.08 6.31
C LEU A 148 -8.04 7.91 4.87
N VAL A 149 -7.04 8.72 4.51
CA VAL A 149 -6.26 8.58 3.27
C VAL A 149 -4.98 7.85 3.59
N THR A 150 -4.73 6.78 2.85
CA THR A 150 -3.45 6.08 2.81
C THR A 150 -2.55 6.75 1.77
N ASP A 151 -1.31 7.05 2.13
CA ASP A 151 -0.30 7.73 1.31
C ASP A 151 1.00 6.91 1.24
N GLU A 152 1.21 6.26 0.09
CA GLU A 152 2.39 5.45 -0.21
C GLU A 152 3.64 6.29 -0.51
N SER A 153 3.52 7.61 -0.64
CA SER A 153 4.69 8.50 -0.82
C SER A 153 5.41 8.80 0.50
N GLN A 154 4.73 8.58 1.63
CA GLN A 154 5.26 8.87 2.96
C GLN A 154 5.36 7.59 3.81
N PRO A 155 6.52 7.33 4.43
CA PRO A 155 6.66 6.20 5.33
C PRO A 155 5.90 6.45 6.63
N GLY A 156 4.99 5.54 6.97
CA GLY A 156 4.39 5.42 8.28
C GLY A 156 5.22 4.55 9.22
N GLU A 157 4.52 3.80 10.08
CA GLU A 157 5.15 2.92 11.07
C GLU A 157 5.96 1.79 10.41
N ILE A 158 7.07 1.41 11.05
CA ILE A 158 7.88 0.27 10.62
C ILE A 158 7.07 -1.01 10.84
N GLN A 159 6.79 -1.73 9.76
CA GLN A 159 6.15 -3.04 9.85
C GLN A 159 7.17 -4.14 10.07
N PHE A 160 8.20 -4.18 9.23
CA PHE A 160 9.20 -5.24 9.28
C PHE A 160 10.61 -4.67 9.22
N THR A 161 11.52 -5.25 9.98
CA THR A 161 12.95 -4.99 9.82
C THR A 161 13.67 -6.30 9.59
N TYR A 162 14.53 -6.31 8.59
CA TYR A 162 15.33 -7.45 8.17
C TYR A 162 16.81 -7.12 8.29
N LYS A 163 17.59 -8.08 8.76
CA LYS A 163 19.05 -8.06 8.71
C LYS A 163 19.53 -9.01 7.63
N ILE A 164 20.40 -8.52 6.76
CA ILE A 164 21.09 -9.30 5.74
C ILE A 164 22.38 -9.85 6.37
N GLY A 165 22.57 -11.16 6.22
CA GLY A 165 23.72 -11.92 6.74
C GLY A 165 24.88 -12.00 5.76
#